data_AF-A0A452ZKL8-F1
#
_entry.id   AF-A0A452ZKL8-F1
#
_cell.length_a   1.000
_cell.length_b   1.000
_cell.length_c   1.000
_cell.angle_alpha   90.00
_cell.angle_beta   90.00
_cell.angle_gamma   90.00
#
_symmetry.space_group_name_H-M   'P 1'
#
loop_
_entity.id
_entity.type
_entity.pdbx_description
1 polymer ?
#
loop_
_entity_poly.entity_id
_entity_poly.type
_entity_poly.pdbx_seq_one_letter_code
_entity_poly.pdbx_strand_id
1 'polypeptide(L)'
;AAPAPGEELKMVLVVRQDLKMGAGKIASQCAHAATGLYADLLASNRVLLRQWEQFGQAKIVLTCKNQQEMNRIKETAEHRGSGWV
;
A
#
# COMPACT_ATOMS: atom_id res chain seq x y z
N ALA A 1 -3.94 -16.10 -1.77
CA ALA A 1 -5.31 -16.31 -2.27
C ALA A 1 -5.62 -15.20 -3.27
N ALA A 2 -6.28 -15.51 -4.39
CA ALA A 2 -6.83 -14.47 -5.24
C ALA A 2 -7.97 -13.77 -4.48
N PRO A 3 -8.14 -12.44 -4.62
CA PRO A 3 -9.25 -11.73 -4.00
C PRO A 3 -10.59 -12.33 -4.47
N ALA A 4 -11.60 -12.31 -3.60
CA ALA A 4 -12.91 -12.78 -3.99
C ALA A 4 -13.53 -11.85 -5.05
N PRO A 5 -14.39 -12.37 -5.96
CA PRO A 5 -15.11 -11.53 -6.91
C PRO A 5 -15.94 -10.47 -6.17
N GLY A 6 -15.70 -9.19 -6.46
CA GLY A 6 -16.42 -8.07 -5.85
C GLY A 6 -15.80 -7.50 -4.58
N GLU A 7 -14.62 -7.98 -4.16
CA GLU A 7 -13.90 -7.40 -3.02
C GLU A 7 -13.25 -6.06 -3.42
N GLU A 8 -13.56 -5.00 -2.68
CA GLU A 8 -12.97 -3.68 -2.87
C GLU A 8 -11.49 -3.72 -2.47
N LEU A 9 -10.62 -3.37 -3.41
CA LEU A 9 -9.18 -3.26 -3.16
C LEU A 9 -8.78 -1.81 -2.91
N LYS A 10 -7.83 -1.63 -2.01
CA LYS A 10 -7.25 -0.33 -1.66
C LYS A 10 -5.75 -0.48 -1.50
N MET A 11 -5.04 0.62 -1.77
CA MET A 11 -3.61 0.76 -1.53
C MET A 11 -3.38 1.46 -0.19
N VAL A 12 -2.62 0.86 0.72
CA VAL A 12 -2.33 1.48 2.03
C VAL A 12 -0.86 1.90 2.13
N LEU A 13 -0.63 3.21 2.30
CA LEU A 13 0.69 3.80 2.41
C LEU A 13 0.94 4.23 3.86
N VAL A 14 1.96 3.68 4.51
CA VAL A 14 2.27 3.99 5.92
C VAL A 14 3.48 4.92 6.00
N VAL A 15 3.32 6.06 6.66
CA VAL A 15 4.34 7.11 6.78
C VAL A 15 4.87 7.19 8.21
N ARG A 16 6.19 7.19 8.35
CA ARG A 16 6.88 7.35 9.64
C ARG A 16 6.86 8.81 10.12
N GLN A 17 6.34 9.04 11.32
CA GLN A 17 6.29 10.38 11.95
C GLN A 17 7.62 10.80 12.58
N ASP A 18 8.43 9.86 13.08
CA ASP A 18 9.73 10.15 13.70
C ASP A 18 10.74 10.81 12.74
N LEU A 19 10.55 10.67 11.43
CA LEU A 19 11.38 11.31 10.41
C LEU A 19 11.06 12.81 10.20
N LYS A 20 10.01 13.34 10.83
CA LYS A 20 9.60 14.76 10.77
C LYS A 20 9.55 15.33 9.35
N MET A 21 9.07 14.53 8.40
CA MET A 21 8.99 14.95 6.99
C MET A 21 7.91 16.02 6.81
N GLY A 22 8.23 17.06 6.03
CA GLY A 22 7.22 18.03 5.58
C GLY A 22 6.26 17.42 4.54
N ALA A 23 5.10 18.06 4.36
CA ALA A 23 4.02 17.57 3.50
C ALA A 23 4.47 17.21 2.07
N GLY A 24 5.32 18.04 1.43
CA GLY A 24 5.83 17.77 0.09
C GLY A 24 6.69 16.49 0.02
N LYS A 25 7.53 16.25 1.04
CA LYS A 25 8.36 15.05 1.10
C LYS A 25 7.50 13.81 1.38
N ILE A 26 6.49 13.92 2.23
CA ILE A 26 5.51 12.85 2.46
C ILE A 26 4.81 12.50 1.14
N ALA A 27 4.30 13.49 0.42
CA ALA A 27 3.61 13.27 -0.85
C ALA A 27 4.50 12.58 -1.89
N SER A 28 5.76 13.02 -2.04
CA SER A 28 6.73 12.39 -2.95
C SER A 28 7.03 10.93 -2.57
N GLN A 29 7.20 10.63 -1.28
CA GLN A 29 7.45 9.25 -0.84
C GLN A 29 6.23 8.34 -1.03
N CYS A 30 5.03 8.84 -0.75
CA CYS A 30 3.79 8.14 -1.06
C CYS A 30 3.64 7.87 -2.56
N ALA A 31 3.97 8.85 -3.41
CA ALA A 31 3.95 8.68 -4.85
C ALA A 31 4.96 7.62 -5.32
N HIS A 32 6.21 7.67 -4.84
CA HIS A 32 7.22 6.67 -5.16
C HIS A 32 6.78 5.26 -4.77
N ALA A 33 6.29 5.07 -3.54
CA ALA A 33 5.79 3.79 -3.06
C ALA A 33 4.62 3.26 -3.92
N ALA A 34 3.66 4.13 -4.25
CA ALA A 34 2.53 3.77 -5.10
C ALA A 34 2.98 3.35 -6.52
N THR A 35 3.91 4.09 -7.12
CA THR A 35 4.44 3.74 -8.45
C THR A 35 5.27 2.45 -8.45
N GLY A 36 6.03 2.20 -7.37
CA GLY A 36 6.78 0.96 -7.21
C GLY A 36 5.84 -0.24 -7.14
N LEU A 37 4.84 -0.18 -6.25
CA LEU A 37 3.86 -1.25 -6.11
C LEU A 37 3.02 -1.45 -7.37
N TYR A 38 2.66 -0.38 -8.07
CA TYR A 38 2.02 -0.47 -9.38
C TYR A 38 2.89 -1.25 -10.36
N ALA A 39 4.18 -0.91 -10.50
CA ALA A 39 5.11 -1.60 -11.39
C ALA A 39 5.32 -3.08 -11.00
N ASP A 40 5.39 -3.37 -9.72
CA ASP A 40 5.53 -4.74 -9.21
C ASP A 40 4.29 -5.58 -9.51
N LEU A 41 3.08 -5.06 -9.26
CA LEU A 41 1.82 -5.73 -9.60
C LEU A 41 1.59 -5.80 -11.10
N LEU A 42 2.08 -4.81 -11.84
CA LEU A 42 2.16 -4.86 -13.29
C LEU A 42 2.97 -6.14 -13.63
N ALA A 43 4.21 -6.28 -13.17
CA ALA A 43 5.03 -7.45 -13.52
C ALA A 43 4.47 -8.81 -13.02
N SER A 44 3.86 -8.84 -11.82
CA SER A 44 3.58 -10.09 -11.11
C SER A 44 2.10 -10.51 -11.04
N ASN A 45 1.14 -9.56 -11.01
CA ASN A 45 -0.27 -9.86 -10.79
C ASN A 45 -1.23 -8.82 -11.40
N ARG A 46 -1.37 -8.86 -12.73
CA ARG A 46 -2.21 -7.89 -13.47
C ARG A 46 -3.71 -7.98 -13.18
N VAL A 47 -4.20 -9.14 -12.73
CA VAL A 47 -5.61 -9.33 -12.39
C VAL A 47 -5.94 -8.52 -11.13
N LEU A 48 -5.10 -8.62 -10.10
CA LEU A 48 -5.24 -7.84 -8.87
C LEU A 48 -5.16 -6.33 -9.16
N LEU A 49 -4.20 -5.92 -10.00
CA LEU A 49 -4.03 -4.53 -10.38
C LEU A 49 -5.29 -3.97 -11.07
N ARG A 50 -5.82 -4.68 -12.07
CA ARG A 50 -7.03 -4.25 -12.80
C ARG A 50 -8.25 -4.17 -11.90
N GLN A 51 -8.40 -5.08 -10.95
CA GLN A 51 -9.48 -5.01 -9.97
C GLN A 51 -9.38 -3.73 -9.14
N TRP A 52 -8.19 -3.40 -8.62
CA TRP A 52 -7.97 -2.15 -7.89
C TRP A 52 -8.24 -0.91 -8.75
N GLU A 53 -7.85 -0.91 -10.02
CA GLU A 53 -8.16 0.18 -10.96
C GLU A 53 -9.68 0.34 -11.19
N GLN A 54 -10.42 -0.77 -11.30
CA GLN A 54 -11.89 -0.76 -11.46
C GLN A 54 -12.60 -0.19 -10.22
N PHE A 55 -12.02 -0.34 -9.03
CA PHE A 55 -12.50 0.28 -7.79
C PHE A 55 -11.93 1.69 -7.54
N GLY A 56 -11.55 2.39 -8.61
CA GLY A 56 -11.16 3.80 -8.50
C GLY A 56 -9.79 4.03 -7.87
N GLN A 57 -8.93 3.00 -7.88
CA GLN A 57 -7.51 3.09 -7.50
C GLN A 57 -7.28 3.76 -6.13
N ALA A 58 -8.11 3.41 -5.14
CA ALA A 58 -8.13 4.01 -3.81
C ALA A 58 -6.77 3.91 -3.11
N LYS A 59 -6.34 5.02 -2.49
CA LYS A 59 -5.07 5.14 -1.75
C LYS A 59 -5.36 5.73 -0.37
N ILE A 60 -4.97 5.03 0.69
CA ILE A 60 -5.14 5.47 2.08
C ILE A 60 -3.76 5.70 2.66
N VAL A 61 -3.50 6.93 3.12
CA VAL A 61 -2.26 7.27 3.79
C VAL A 61 -2.48 7.21 5.29
N LEU A 62 -1.75 6.33 5.96
CA LEU A 62 -1.73 6.17 7.42
C LEU A 62 -0.36 6.60 7.96
N THR A 63 -0.29 6.78 9.27
CA THR A 63 0.96 7.12 9.95
C THR A 63 1.33 6.10 11.01
N CYS A 64 2.63 5.86 11.18
CA CYS A 64 3.19 5.12 12.31
C CYS A 64 4.24 5.97 13.03
N LYS A 65 4.48 5.67 14.30
CA LYS A 65 5.38 6.42 15.17
C LYS A 65 6.83 6.28 14.72
N ASN A 66 7.26 5.06 14.39
CA ASN A 66 8.66 4.75 14.08
C ASN A 66 8.81 3.47 13.22
N GLN A 67 10.06 3.11 12.92
CA GLN A 67 10.40 1.92 12.12
C GLN A 67 9.91 0.61 12.75
N GLN A 68 9.97 0.49 14.08
CA GLN A 68 9.57 -0.74 14.75
C GLN A 68 8.08 -1.00 14.57
N GLU A 69 7.25 0.04 14.67
CA GLU A 69 5.81 -0.07 14.41
C GLU A 69 5.54 -0.38 12.93
N MET A 70 6.28 0.24 12.00
CA MET A 70 6.17 -0.07 10.57
C MET A 70 6.47 -1.55 10.27
N ASN A 71 7.52 -2.11 10.88
CA ASN A 71 7.86 -3.52 10.71
C ASN A 71 6.77 -4.44 11.25
N ARG A 72 6.18 -4.13 12.42
CA ARG A 72 5.05 -4.90 12.97
C ARG A 72 3.83 -4.87 12.06
N ILE A 73 3.52 -3.70 11.46
CA ILE A 73 2.43 -3.55 10.49
C ILE A 73 2.72 -4.44 9.28
N LYS A 74 3.95 -4.40 8.74
CA LYS A 74 4.38 -5.23 7.62
C LYS A 74 4.23 -6.73 7.93
N GLU A 75 4.79 -7.20 9.04
CA GLU A 75 4.71 -8.60 9.46
C GLU A 75 3.24 -9.05 9.59
N THR A 76 2.40 -8.22 10.23
CA THR A 76 0.97 -8.50 10.37
C THR A 76 0.27 -8.59 9.02
N ALA A 77 0.63 -7.73 8.06
CA ALA A 77 0.08 -7.75 6.71
C ALA A 77 0.50 -9.00 5.93
N GLU A 78 1.76 -9.42 6.03
CA GLU A 78 2.29 -10.63 5.39
C GLU A 78 1.63 -11.90 5.96
N HIS A 79 1.46 -11.97 7.29
CA HIS A 79 0.82 -13.10 7.96
C HIS A 79 -0.67 -13.25 7.65
N ARG A 80 -1.37 -12.14 7.38
CA ARG A 80 -2.81 -12.16 7.08
C ARG A 80 -3.13 -12.62 5.67
N GLY A 81 -2.11 -12.86 4.83
CA GLY A 81 -2.25 -13.57 3.56
C GLY A 81 -3.42 -13.11 2.70
N SER A 82 -3.14 -12.19 1.78
CA SER A 82 -4.02 -11.73 0.67
C SER A 82 -4.99 -10.59 1.04
N GLY A 83 -4.93 -9.50 0.29
CA GLY A 83 -5.95 -8.45 0.29
C GLY A 83 -5.43 -7.02 0.35
N TRP A 84 -4.13 -6.80 0.56
CA TRP A 84 -3.57 -5.46 0.67
C TRP A 84 -2.64 -5.16 -0.49
N VAL A 85 -3.06 -4.20 -1.29
CA VAL A 85 -2.14 -3.28 -1.98
C VAL A 85 -1.90 -2.12 -1.02
#